data_AF-A0AAV2ZHB0-F1
#
_entry.id   AF-A0AAV2ZHB0-F1
#
_cell.length_a   1.000
_cell.length_b   1.000
_cell.length_c   1.000
_cell.angle_alpha   90.00
_cell.angle_beta   90.00
_cell.angle_gamma   90.00
#
_symmetry.space_group_name_H-M   'P 1'
#
loop_
_entity.id
_entity.type
_entity.pdbx_description
1 polymer ?
#
loop_
_entity_poly.entity_id
_entity_poly.type
_entity_poly.pdbx_seq_one_letter_code
_entity_poly.pdbx_strand_id
1 'polypeptide(L)'
;MPVFKLTTQAYCKMMLHGAKHPACAVNGILVAEKLRRKDSQHQVLFVDCIPLFHGTIALSPVLEVALTLIDTWCNENGYVIAGYYQGNERLKDNREILEDWPEAQRITSSLMDSRSYESLVDFDSHLDDLRNDWANPEINKSIIHLC
;
A
#
# COMPACT_ATOMS: atom_id res chain seq x y z
N MET A 1 14.09 1.68 20.02
CA MET A 1 13.86 1.56 18.57
C MET A 1 12.36 1.72 18.33
N PRO A 2 11.93 2.41 17.27
CA PRO A 2 10.51 2.50 16.96
C PRO A 2 9.94 1.13 16.61
N VAL A 3 8.74 0.83 17.08
CA VAL A 3 7.97 -0.37 16.73
C VAL A 3 7.09 -0.01 15.54
N PHE A 4 7.21 -0.74 14.44
CA PHE A 4 6.38 -0.53 13.25
C PHE A 4 5.25 -1.54 13.25
N LYS A 5 4.03 -1.07 12.92
CA LYS A 5 2.87 -1.94 12.71
C LYS A 5 2.20 -1.57 11.40
N LEU A 6 1.73 -2.56 10.65
CA LEU A 6 0.82 -2.33 9.54
C LEU A 6 -0.62 -2.41 10.05
N THR A 7 -1.55 -1.79 9.32
CA THR A 7 -3.00 -2.06 9.41
C THR A 7 -3.38 -3.17 8.45
N THR A 8 -4.54 -3.82 8.68
CA THR A 8 -5.10 -4.81 7.76
C THR A 8 -5.27 -4.21 6.36
N GLN A 9 -5.69 -2.94 6.30
CA GLN A 9 -5.87 -2.23 5.04
C GLN A 9 -4.57 -2.10 4.24
N ALA A 10 -3.51 -1.60 4.89
CA ALA A 10 -2.19 -1.48 4.26
C ALA A 10 -1.66 -2.85 3.80
N TYR A 11 -1.84 -3.89 4.62
CA TYR A 11 -1.43 -5.25 4.30
C TYR A 11 -2.18 -5.82 3.09
N CYS A 12 -3.52 -5.75 3.11
CA CYS A 12 -4.36 -6.26 2.03
C CYS A 12 -4.01 -5.61 0.69
N LYS A 13 -3.93 -4.28 0.61
CA LYS A 13 -3.56 -3.59 -0.62
C LYS A 13 -2.18 -3.97 -1.14
N MET A 14 -1.20 -4.12 -0.26
CA MET A 14 0.15 -4.53 -0.62
C MET A 14 0.15 -5.94 -1.23
N MET A 15 -0.60 -6.88 -0.64
CA MET A 15 -0.75 -8.23 -1.17
C MET A 15 -1.52 -8.25 -2.50
N LEU A 16 -2.63 -7.50 -2.60
CA LEU A 16 -3.41 -7.39 -3.82
C LEU A 16 -2.59 -6.79 -4.96
N HIS A 17 -1.70 -5.83 -4.69
CA HIS A 17 -0.82 -5.26 -5.70
C HIS A 17 0.12 -6.32 -6.29
N GLY A 18 0.78 -7.11 -5.42
CA GLY A 18 1.60 -8.23 -5.87
C GLY A 18 0.81 -9.29 -6.63
N ALA A 19 -0.43 -9.59 -6.21
CA ALA A 19 -1.28 -10.57 -6.89
C ALA A 19 -1.79 -10.10 -8.25
N LYS A 20 -2.00 -8.78 -8.44
CA LYS A 20 -2.37 -8.19 -9.74
C LYS A 20 -1.24 -8.31 -10.75
N HIS A 21 0.02 -8.18 -10.30
CA HIS A 21 1.21 -8.20 -11.15
C HIS A 21 2.22 -9.30 -10.72
N PRO A 22 1.85 -10.59 -10.77
CA PRO A 22 2.62 -11.67 -10.14
C PRO A 22 3.96 -11.98 -10.81
N ALA A 23 4.15 -11.54 -12.05
CA ALA A 23 5.37 -11.75 -12.83
C ALA A 23 6.28 -10.51 -12.87
N CYS A 24 5.92 -9.45 -12.14
CA CYS A 24 6.64 -8.18 -12.14
C CYS A 24 7.08 -7.83 -10.72
N ALA A 25 8.15 -7.05 -10.61
CA ALA A 25 8.41 -6.36 -9.36
C ALA A 25 7.34 -5.27 -9.16
N VAL A 26 6.90 -5.09 -7.91
CA VAL A 26 5.92 -4.07 -7.52
C VAL A 26 6.46 -3.21 -6.39
N ASN A 27 6.01 -1.97 -6.27
CA ASN A 27 6.34 -1.12 -5.14
C ASN A 27 5.19 -0.21 -4.71
N GLY A 28 5.36 0.46 -3.57
CA GLY A 28 4.40 1.44 -3.13
C GLY A 28 4.79 2.17 -1.85
N ILE A 29 3.96 3.12 -1.48
CA ILE A 29 4.16 3.99 -0.33
C ILE A 29 3.28 3.54 0.83
N LEU A 30 3.84 3.50 2.03
CA LEU A 30 3.10 3.33 3.27
C LEU A 30 2.85 4.70 3.88
N VAL A 31 1.59 4.97 4.26
CA VAL A 31 1.20 6.23 4.89
C VAL A 31 0.78 6.01 6.34
N ALA A 32 1.05 7.01 7.17
CA ALA A 32 0.65 7.04 8.58
C ALA A 32 -0.16 8.31 8.86
N GLU A 33 -0.97 8.30 9.92
CA GLU A 33 -1.62 9.52 10.40
C GLU A 33 -0.58 10.54 10.90
N LYS A 34 -0.84 11.83 10.63
CA LYS A 34 0.01 12.91 11.10
C LYS A 34 -0.11 13.03 12.62
N LEU A 35 0.87 12.49 13.34
CA LEU A 35 0.89 12.50 14.81
C LEU A 35 0.77 13.94 15.36
N ARG A 36 -0.26 14.20 16.17
CA ARG A 36 -0.41 15.49 16.88
C ARG A 36 0.47 15.54 18.13
N ARG A 37 1.80 15.60 17.96
CA ARG A 37 2.84 16.07 18.90
C ARG A 37 2.77 15.73 20.42
N LYS A 38 1.90 14.84 20.90
CA LYS A 38 1.67 14.61 22.34
C LYS A 38 1.70 13.16 22.82
N ASP A 39 2.06 12.19 21.98
CA ASP A 39 2.20 10.82 22.45
C ASP A 39 3.65 10.35 22.47
N SER A 40 4.09 9.96 23.67
CA SER A 40 5.38 9.37 23.99
C SER A 40 5.54 7.94 23.43
N GLN A 41 4.66 7.51 22.52
CA GLN A 41 4.68 6.18 21.95
C GLN A 41 5.60 6.15 20.73
N HIS A 42 6.70 5.40 20.87
CA HIS A 42 7.65 5.07 19.81
C HIS A 42 7.04 4.09 18.79
N GLN A 43 5.75 4.18 18.46
CA GLN A 43 5.07 3.28 17.54
C GLN A 43 4.61 4.03 16.30
N VAL A 44 5.01 3.55 15.12
CA VAL A 44 4.53 4.05 13.83
C VAL A 44 3.55 3.02 13.29
N LEU A 45 2.29 3.42 13.16
CA LEU A 45 1.23 2.61 12.55
C LEU A 45 1.03 3.05 11.10
N PHE A 46 1.26 2.15 10.16
CA PHE A 46 0.94 2.36 8.75
C PHE A 46 -0.54 2.09 8.53
N VAL A 47 -1.31 3.15 8.32
CA VAL A 47 -2.78 3.11 8.24
C VAL A 47 -3.30 2.77 6.85
N ASP A 48 -2.48 2.98 5.82
CA ASP A 48 -2.81 2.60 4.46
C ASP A 48 -1.53 2.41 3.62
N CYS A 49 -1.68 1.87 2.41
CA CYS A 49 -0.64 1.91 1.40
C CYS A 49 -1.18 2.35 0.03
N ILE A 50 -0.30 2.95 -0.77
CA ILE A 50 -0.57 3.43 -2.12
C ILE A 50 0.31 2.60 -3.08
N PRO A 51 -0.28 1.68 -3.85
CA PRO A 51 0.41 0.99 -4.94
C PRO A 51 0.95 2.00 -5.96
N LEU A 52 2.27 1.95 -6.21
CA LEU A 52 2.93 2.87 -7.13
C LEU A 52 3.03 2.26 -8.53
N PHE A 53 4.01 1.38 -8.73
CA PHE A 53 4.39 0.93 -10.06
C PHE A 53 4.57 -0.59 -10.12
N HIS A 54 4.48 -1.12 -11.34
CA HIS A 54 4.76 -2.51 -11.67
C HIS A 54 5.73 -2.65 -12.86
N GLY A 55 6.66 -3.61 -12.79
CA GLY A 55 7.62 -3.87 -13.86
C GLY A 55 8.90 -3.03 -13.72
N THR A 56 9.05 -1.96 -14.52
CA THR A 56 10.23 -1.08 -14.44
C THR A 56 10.06 -0.07 -13.32
N ILE A 57 10.39 -0.49 -12.10
CA ILE A 57 10.21 0.31 -10.90
C ILE A 57 11.09 1.58 -10.93
N ALA A 58 10.50 2.70 -10.52
CA ALA A 58 11.22 3.91 -10.09
C ALA A 58 12.09 4.58 -11.16
N LEU A 59 11.57 4.74 -12.39
CA LEU A 59 12.13 5.73 -13.30
C LEU A 59 12.03 7.11 -12.63
N SER A 60 13.18 7.74 -12.37
CA SER A 60 13.31 8.93 -11.52
C SER A 60 12.25 10.02 -11.76
N PRO A 61 11.87 10.37 -13.01
CA PRO A 61 10.88 11.42 -13.22
C PRO A 61 9.46 11.03 -12.75
N VAL A 62 9.04 9.79 -12.99
CA VAL A 62 7.68 9.33 -12.68
C VAL A 62 7.51 9.16 -11.16
N LEU A 63 8.57 8.67 -10.49
CA LEU A 63 8.58 8.57 -9.04
C LEU A 63 8.49 9.94 -8.37
N GLU A 64 9.20 10.96 -8.86
CA GLU A 64 9.17 12.31 -8.31
C GLU A 64 7.77 12.94 -8.41
N VAL A 65 7.11 12.78 -9.56
CA VAL A 65 5.72 13.23 -9.77
C VAL A 65 4.77 12.50 -8.82
N ALA A 66 4.86 11.17 -8.73
CA ALA A 66 4.00 10.38 -7.86
C ALA A 66 4.15 10.78 -6.39
N LEU A 67 5.39 10.92 -5.90
CA LEU A 67 5.65 11.34 -4.52
C LEU A 67 5.13 12.75 -4.23
N THR A 68 5.25 13.68 -5.17
CA THR A 68 4.75 15.05 -5.01
C THR A 68 3.22 15.09 -4.92
N LEU A 69 2.53 14.31 -5.76
CA LEU A 69 1.07 14.21 -5.74
C LEU A 69 0.56 13.53 -4.46
N ILE A 70 1.21 12.44 -4.06
CA ILE A 70 0.88 11.71 -2.83
C ILE A 70 1.14 12.57 -1.60
N ASP A 71 2.24 13.31 -1.54
CA ASP A 71 2.54 14.21 -0.41
C ASP A 71 1.48 15.31 -0.28
N THR A 72 1.05 15.89 -1.41
CA THR A 72 -0.02 16.89 -1.42
C THR A 72 -1.32 16.30 -0.88
N TRP A 73 -1.74 15.14 -1.40
CA TRP A 73 -2.93 14.42 -0.92
C TRP A 73 -2.82 14.05 0.56
N CYS A 74 -1.65 13.60 1.02
CA CYS A 74 -1.42 13.26 2.43
C CYS A 74 -1.62 14.49 3.32
N ASN A 75 -1.05 15.64 2.94
CA ASN A 75 -1.20 16.88 3.69
C ASN A 75 -2.65 17.35 3.78
N GLU A 76 -3.44 17.18 2.72
CA GLU A 76 -4.87 17.52 2.70
C GLU A 76 -5.73 16.58 3.55
N ASN A 77 -5.35 15.30 3.67
CA ASN A 77 -6.11 14.26 4.36
C ASN A 77 -5.59 13.92 5.77
N GLY A 78 -4.58 14.64 6.26
CA GLY A 78 -4.02 14.43 7.60
C GLY A 78 -3.10 13.22 7.72
N TYR A 79 -2.52 12.78 6.60
CA TYR A 79 -1.52 11.71 6.54
C TYR A 79 -0.10 12.26 6.35
N VAL A 80 0.89 11.38 6.48
CA VAL A 80 2.28 11.58 6.09
C VAL A 80 2.81 10.32 5.41
N ILE A 81 3.69 10.50 4.42
CA ILE A 81 4.48 9.41 3.85
C ILE A 81 5.41 8.88 4.95
N ALA A 82 5.26 7.60 5.30
CA ALA A 82 5.93 7.00 6.47
C ALA A 82 6.81 5.79 6.12
N GLY A 83 6.67 5.23 4.92
CA GLY A 83 7.48 4.10 4.49
C GLY A 83 7.34 3.78 3.01
N TYR A 84 8.09 2.77 2.60
CA TYR A 84 8.13 2.25 1.24
C TYR A 84 8.12 0.73 1.32
N TYR A 85 7.38 0.08 0.42
CA TYR A 85 7.44 -1.37 0.24
C TYR A 85 7.90 -1.71 -1.17
N GLN A 86 8.52 -2.87 -1.30
CA GLN A 86 8.90 -3.45 -2.58
C GLN A 86 8.69 -4.97 -2.54
N GLY A 87 7.98 -5.47 -3.53
CA GLY A 87 7.91 -6.88 -3.86
C GLY A 87 8.82 -7.15 -5.05
N ASN A 88 9.85 -7.97 -4.87
CA ASN A 88 10.75 -8.33 -5.96
C ASN A 88 10.09 -9.34 -6.91
N GLU A 89 10.52 -9.34 -8.18
CA GLU A 89 10.04 -10.30 -9.20
C GLU A 89 10.37 -11.76 -8.82
N ARG A 90 11.43 -11.97 -8.03
CA ARG A 90 11.94 -13.30 -7.68
C ARG A 90 11.48 -13.69 -6.28
N LEU A 91 10.75 -14.79 -6.20
CA LEU A 91 10.23 -15.35 -4.94
C LEU A 91 11.30 -15.65 -3.87
N LYS A 92 12.56 -15.88 -4.28
CA LYS A 92 13.67 -16.21 -3.38
C LYS A 92 14.45 -15.00 -2.89
N ASP A 93 14.11 -13.80 -3.36
CA ASP A 93 14.80 -12.55 -3.02
C ASP A 93 13.98 -11.73 -2.01
N ASN A 94 13.56 -12.38 -0.93
CA ASN A 94 12.71 -11.78 0.09
C ASN A 94 13.44 -11.78 1.44
N ARG A 95 13.37 -10.65 2.14
CA ARG A 95 13.60 -10.60 3.59
C ARG A 95 12.24 -10.85 4.26
N GLU A 96 12.21 -11.65 5.31
CA GLU A 96 10.97 -11.96 6.03
C GLU A 96 10.40 -10.68 6.66
N ILE A 97 9.19 -10.27 6.24
CA ILE A 97 8.46 -9.11 6.80
C ILE A 97 7.07 -9.55 7.30
N LEU A 98 6.95 -10.76 7.85
CA LEU A 98 5.62 -11.25 8.25
C LEU A 98 5.61 -11.74 9.69
N GLU A 99 5.23 -10.81 10.57
CA GLU A 99 4.65 -11.13 11.87
C GLU A 99 3.34 -11.91 11.70
N ASP A 100 3.02 -12.75 12.70
CA ASP A 100 1.81 -13.56 12.76
C ASP A 100 0.56 -12.67 12.86
N TRP A 101 -0.17 -12.50 11.74
CA TRP A 101 -1.40 -11.72 11.71
C TRP A 101 -2.58 -12.48 11.08
N PRO A 102 -3.24 -13.36 11.85
CA PRO A 102 -4.25 -14.29 11.32
C PRO A 102 -5.49 -13.61 10.73
N GLU A 103 -5.87 -12.45 11.27
CA GLU A 103 -7.03 -11.68 10.79
C GLU A 103 -6.76 -11.06 9.42
N ALA A 104 -5.64 -10.34 9.26
CA ALA A 104 -5.28 -9.73 8.00
C ALA A 104 -5.04 -10.79 6.90
N GLN A 105 -4.47 -11.94 7.25
CA GLN A 105 -4.34 -13.08 6.34
C GLN A 105 -5.69 -13.62 5.88
N ARG A 106 -6.66 -13.78 6.81
CA ARG A 106 -8.01 -14.26 6.49
C ARG A 106 -8.75 -13.32 5.55
N ILE A 107 -8.71 -12.01 5.84
CA ILE A 107 -9.36 -10.98 5.01
C ILE A 107 -8.69 -10.93 3.64
N THR A 108 -7.35 -10.95 3.60
CA THR A 108 -6.61 -11.00 2.34
C THR A 108 -6.99 -12.23 1.51
N SER A 109 -7.11 -13.42 2.13
CA SER A 109 -7.56 -14.62 1.41
C SER A 109 -8.93 -14.44 0.78
N SER A 110 -9.90 -13.86 1.49
CA SER A 110 -11.23 -13.59 0.96
C SER A 110 -11.21 -12.60 -0.22
N LEU A 111 -10.36 -11.58 -0.15
CA LEU A 111 -10.15 -10.62 -1.25
C LEU A 111 -9.46 -11.27 -2.46
N MET A 112 -8.53 -12.20 -2.24
CA MET A 112 -7.89 -12.97 -3.30
C MET A 112 -8.88 -13.91 -4.00
N ASP A 113 -9.70 -14.63 -3.22
CA ASP A 113 -10.70 -15.57 -3.73
C ASP A 113 -11.77 -14.86 -4.57
N SER A 114 -12.15 -13.65 -4.16
CA SER A 114 -13.06 -12.77 -4.92
C SER A 114 -12.40 -12.03 -6.07
N ARG A 115 -11.08 -12.21 -6.29
CA ARG A 115 -10.27 -11.52 -7.30
C ARG A 115 -10.34 -9.99 -7.22
N SER A 116 -10.43 -9.46 -6.00
CA SER A 116 -10.43 -8.02 -5.76
C SER A 116 -9.14 -7.32 -6.21
N TYR A 117 -8.07 -8.08 -6.50
CA TYR A 117 -6.85 -7.53 -7.08
C TYR A 117 -7.04 -7.03 -8.52
N GLU A 118 -8.04 -7.54 -9.27
CA GLU A 118 -8.32 -7.08 -10.65
C GLU A 118 -8.80 -5.62 -10.68
N SER A 119 -9.48 -5.15 -9.62
CA SER A 119 -9.99 -3.79 -9.49
C SER A 119 -9.05 -2.83 -8.74
N LEU A 120 -7.91 -3.33 -8.23
CA LEU A 120 -6.92 -2.49 -7.58
C LEU A 120 -6.29 -1.54 -8.61
N VAL A 121 -6.23 -0.26 -8.26
CA VAL A 121 -5.59 0.78 -9.06
C VAL A 121 -4.24 1.12 -8.43
N ASP A 122 -3.18 1.02 -9.22
CA ASP A 122 -1.88 1.58 -8.89
C ASP A 122 -1.64 2.90 -9.64
N PHE A 123 -0.51 3.54 -9.35
CA PHE A 123 -0.18 4.83 -9.92
C PHE A 123 0.11 4.74 -11.42
N ASP A 124 0.68 3.64 -11.92
CA ASP A 124 0.80 3.39 -13.37
C ASP A 124 -0.57 3.42 -14.04
N SER A 125 -1.55 2.67 -13.52
CA SER A 125 -2.92 2.65 -14.05
C SER A 125 -3.61 4.02 -13.95
N HIS A 126 -3.28 4.82 -12.95
CA HIS A 126 -3.77 6.19 -12.81
C HIS A 126 -3.16 7.15 -13.84
N LEU A 127 -1.86 7.02 -14.14
CA LEU A 127 -1.20 7.85 -15.14
C LEU A 127 -1.72 7.56 -16.56
N ASP A 128 -2.10 6.31 -16.83
CA ASP A 128 -2.76 5.92 -18.08
C ASP A 128 -4.20 6.47 -18.18
N ASP A 129 -4.94 6.47 -17.07
CA ASP A 129 -6.29 7.03 -16.99
C ASP A 129 -6.54 7.71 -15.63
N LEU A 130 -6.55 9.04 -15.66
CA LEU A 130 -6.70 9.90 -14.48
C LEU A 130 -8.03 9.71 -13.73
N ARG A 131 -9.01 9.01 -14.32
CA ARG A 131 -10.27 8.66 -13.65
C ARG A 131 -10.09 7.56 -12.61
N ASN A 132 -9.01 6.78 -12.69
CA ASN A 132 -8.72 5.70 -11.77
C ASN A 132 -8.22 6.28 -10.44
N ASP A 133 -8.86 5.94 -9.32
CA ASP A 133 -8.50 6.45 -8.01
C ASP A 133 -7.46 5.55 -7.32
N TRP A 134 -6.20 6.02 -7.28
CA TRP A 134 -5.08 5.32 -6.64
C TRP A 134 -5.21 5.22 -5.11
N ALA A 135 -6.12 5.97 -4.46
CA ALA A 135 -6.42 5.80 -3.04
C ALA A 135 -7.28 4.54 -2.76
N ASN A 136 -7.86 3.94 -3.81
CA ASN A 136 -8.61 2.68 -3.75
C ASN A 136 -9.76 2.65 -2.71
N PRO A 137 -10.70 3.62 -2.72
CA PRO A 137 -11.76 3.71 -1.71
C PRO A 137 -12.72 2.50 -1.70
N GLU A 138 -13.00 1.88 -2.86
CA GLU A 138 -13.88 0.71 -2.93
C GLU A 138 -13.25 -0.55 -2.33
N ILE A 139 -11.92 -0.68 -2.43
CA ILE A 139 -11.17 -1.75 -1.75
C ILE A 139 -11.16 -1.51 -0.25
N ASN A 140 -10.97 -0.26 0.19
CA ASN A 140 -11.06 0.10 1.61
C ASN A 140 -12.42 -0.28 2.21
N LYS A 141 -13.52 0.03 1.49
CA LYS A 141 -14.88 -0.36 1.91
C LYS A 141 -15.04 -1.88 2.00
N SER A 142 -14.53 -2.62 1.01
CA SER A 142 -14.58 -4.08 1.01
C SER A 142 -13.82 -4.69 2.19
N ILE A 143 -12.65 -4.14 2.53
CA ILE A 143 -11.87 -4.56 3.70
C ILE A 143 -12.66 -4.32 4.99
N ILE A 144 -13.24 -3.12 5.15
CA ILE A 144 -14.05 -2.78 6.34
C ILE A 144 -15.26 -3.72 6.48
N HIS A 145 -15.86 -4.16 5.38
CA HIS A 145 -16.99 -5.11 5.43
C HIS A 145 -16.59 -6.53 5.88
N LEU A 146 -15.31 -6.89 5.71
CA LEU A 146 -14.78 -8.22 6.04
C LEU A 146 -14.09 -8.28 7.42
N CYS A 147 -13.85 -7.12 8.06
CA CYS A 147 -13.41 -7.00 9.45
C CYS A 147 -14.59 -7.22 10.42
#